data_AF-A0A5F4WLM4-F1
#
_entry.id   AF-A0A5F4WLM4-F1
#
_cell.length_a   1.000
_cell.length_b   1.000
_cell.length_c   1.000
_cell.angle_alpha   90.00
_cell.angle_beta   90.00
_cell.angle_gamma   90.00
#
_symmetry.space_group_name_H-M   'P 1'
#
loop_
_entity.id
_entity.type
_entity.pdbx_description
1 polymer ?
#
loop_
_entity_poly.entity_id
_entity_poly.type
_entity_poly.pdbx_seq_one_letter_code
_entity_poly.pdbx_strand_id
1 'polypeptide(L)'
;MAQDKVEETSELQWSLLCREEFSQVNGIILQKKVCDCWDKIWNFQAKPDDLLIASYPKAGTTWTQEIVDLIQNDGDIEKSRRAPIQLRQPFLDWIKMTYWGKSSIYKLTVLI
;
A
#
# COMPACT_ATOMS: atom_id res chain seq x y z
N MET A 1 11.77 -2.83 -36.95
CA MET A 1 12.64 -1.70 -36.53
C MET A 1 12.05 -0.88 -35.38
N ALA A 2 10.79 -0.41 -35.45
CA ALA A 2 10.16 0.34 -34.36
C ALA A 2 9.42 -0.55 -33.35
N GLN A 3 8.83 -1.66 -33.82
CA GLN A 3 8.12 -2.63 -32.96
C GLN A 3 9.10 -3.43 -32.08
N ASP A 4 10.23 -3.87 -32.65
CA ASP A 4 11.27 -4.61 -31.92
C ASP A 4 11.83 -3.82 -30.73
N LYS A 5 11.99 -2.49 -30.86
CA LYS A 5 12.46 -1.62 -29.77
C LYS A 5 11.44 -1.44 -28.65
N VAL A 6 10.14 -1.49 -28.96
CA VAL A 6 9.07 -1.38 -27.97
C VAL A 6 8.93 -2.68 -27.18
N GLU A 7 9.14 -3.81 -27.85
CA GLU A 7 9.07 -5.13 -27.23
C GLU A 7 10.29 -5.38 -26.31
N GLU A 8 11.50 -5.06 -26.79
CA GLU A 8 12.75 -5.11 -26.03
C GLU A 8 12.72 -4.20 -24.78
N THR A 9 12.16 -2.99 -24.90
CA THR A 9 12.00 -2.09 -23.74
C THR A 9 10.99 -2.62 -22.72
N SER A 10 9.95 -3.33 -23.15
CA SER A 10 9.00 -3.99 -22.25
C SER A 10 9.63 -5.16 -21.50
N GLU A 11 10.41 -6.01 -22.18
CA GLU A 11 11.11 -7.15 -21.57
C GLU A 11 12.17 -6.70 -20.56
N LEU A 12 12.91 -5.63 -20.88
CA LEU A 12 13.82 -4.99 -19.94
C LEU A 12 13.06 -4.47 -18.71
N GLN A 13 11.86 -3.89 -18.89
CA GLN A 13 11.02 -3.41 -17.79
C GLN A 13 10.54 -4.55 -16.88
N TRP A 14 10.25 -5.73 -17.43
CA TRP A 14 9.91 -6.92 -16.66
C TRP A 14 11.11 -7.48 -15.89
N SER A 15 12.30 -7.47 -16.50
CA SER A 15 13.54 -7.93 -15.84
C SER A 15 14.00 -7.02 -14.70
N LEU A 16 13.59 -5.75 -14.72
CA LEU A 16 13.84 -4.77 -13.66
C LEU A 16 12.87 -4.92 -12.47
N LEU A 17 11.78 -5.67 -12.62
CA LEU A 17 10.92 -6.01 -11.50
C LEU A 17 11.67 -6.98 -10.60
N CYS A 18 12.17 -6.46 -9.49
CA CYS A 18 12.80 -7.27 -8.47
C CYS A 18 11.81 -8.34 -7.99
N ARG A 19 12.23 -9.60 -8.04
CA ARG A 19 11.40 -10.71 -7.57
C ARG A 19 11.11 -10.49 -6.08
N GLU A 20 9.82 -10.37 -5.73
CA GLU A 20 9.44 -10.24 -4.32
C GLU A 20 9.91 -11.48 -3.55
N GLU A 21 10.69 -11.27 -2.50
CA GLU A 21 11.12 -12.32 -1.59
C GLU A 21 10.02 -12.60 -0.57
N PHE A 22 9.90 -13.86 -0.15
CA PHE A 22 8.92 -14.29 0.83
C PHE A 22 9.63 -14.89 2.05
N SER A 23 9.08 -14.66 3.22
CA SER A 23 9.51 -15.27 4.48
C SER A 23 8.28 -15.66 5.30
N GLN A 24 8.48 -16.14 6.53
CA GLN A 24 7.41 -16.60 7.39
C GLN A 24 7.42 -15.89 8.73
N VAL A 25 6.21 -15.60 9.22
CA VAL A 25 5.97 -15.21 10.61
C VAL A 25 4.92 -16.14 11.18
N ASN A 26 5.21 -16.82 12.29
CA ASN A 26 4.29 -17.75 12.96
C ASN A 26 3.65 -18.79 12.02
N GLY A 27 4.40 -19.26 11.01
CA GLY A 27 3.92 -20.23 10.01
C GLY A 27 3.11 -19.64 8.84
N ILE A 28 2.92 -18.32 8.78
CA ILE A 28 2.23 -17.63 7.69
C ILE A 28 3.27 -17.06 6.72
N ILE A 29 3.15 -17.40 5.43
CA ILE A 29 4.03 -16.88 4.38
C ILE A 29 3.60 -15.47 3.99
N LEU A 30 4.53 -14.51 4.12
CA LEU A 30 4.31 -13.09 3.80
C LEU A 30 5.48 -12.58 2.95
N GLN A 31 5.31 -11.40 2.35
CA GLN A 31 6.42 -10.70 1.70
C GLN A 31 7.49 -10.36 2.75
N LYS A 32 8.76 -10.52 2.39
CA LYS A 32 9.89 -10.33 3.31
C LYS A 32 9.88 -8.95 3.97
N LYS A 33 9.53 -7.90 3.23
CA LYS A 33 9.40 -6.53 3.77
C LYS A 33 8.40 -6.44 4.93
N VAL A 34 7.30 -7.20 4.86
CA VAL A 34 6.28 -7.25 5.91
C VAL A 34 6.83 -8.01 7.13
N CYS A 35 7.52 -9.12 6.89
CA CYS A 35 8.22 -9.86 7.95
C CYS A 35 9.25 -8.98 8.68
N ASP A 36 10.06 -8.22 7.93
CA ASP A 36 11.12 -7.37 8.47
C ASP A 36 10.57 -6.23 9.35
N CYS A 37 9.31 -5.83 9.14
CA CYS A 37 8.65 -4.77 9.91
C CYS A 37 7.54 -5.29 10.84
N TRP A 38 7.47 -6.61 11.06
CA TRP A 38 6.40 -7.26 11.81
C TRP A 38 6.18 -6.67 13.20
N ASP A 39 7.25 -6.38 13.93
CA ASP A 39 7.15 -5.79 15.28
C ASP A 39 6.44 -4.44 15.28
N LYS A 40 6.57 -3.64 14.22
CA LYS A 40 5.88 -2.35 14.11
C LYS A 40 4.38 -2.54 13.84
N ILE A 41 4.05 -3.50 12.99
CA ILE A 41 2.66 -3.85 12.66
C ILE A 41 1.97 -4.44 13.90
N TRP A 42 2.63 -5.36 14.61
CA TRP A 42 2.09 -6.02 15.79
C TRP A 42 1.86 -5.07 16.96
N ASN A 43 2.76 -4.10 17.15
CA ASN A 43 2.63 -3.09 18.22
C ASN A 43 1.77 -1.88 17.83
N PHE A 44 1.16 -1.86 16.64
CA PHE A 44 0.30 -0.77 16.20
C PHE A 44 -0.84 -0.53 17.21
N GLN A 45 -0.99 0.71 17.64
CA GLN A 45 -2.04 1.13 18.57
C GLN A 45 -3.18 1.77 17.79
N ALA A 46 -4.26 1.02 17.60
CA ALA A 46 -5.48 1.54 16.98
C ALA A 46 -6.16 2.55 17.92
N LYS A 47 -6.71 3.60 17.33
CA LYS A 47 -7.57 4.55 18.04
C LYS A 47 -9.01 4.03 18.11
N PRO A 48 -9.83 4.46 19.10
CA PRO A 48 -11.22 4.01 19.23
C PRO A 48 -12.12 4.35 18.03
N ASP A 49 -11.74 5.36 17.25
CA ASP A 49 -12.42 5.90 16.08
C ASP A 49 -11.85 5.36 14.75
N ASP A 50 -10.82 4.52 14.79
CA ASP A 50 -10.24 3.92 13.59
C ASP A 50 -11.15 2.83 13.01
N LEU A 51 -11.18 2.75 11.68
CA LEU A 51 -11.86 1.68 10.93
C LEU A 51 -10.84 0.83 10.17
N LEU A 52 -10.85 -0.47 10.43
CA LEU A 52 -9.97 -1.43 9.78
C LEU A 52 -10.73 -2.24 8.71
N ILE A 53 -10.22 -2.24 7.48
CA ILE A 53 -10.69 -3.12 6.40
C ILE A 53 -9.72 -4.30 6.29
N ALA A 54 -10.13 -5.45 6.80
CA ALA A 54 -9.35 -6.69 6.75
C ALA A 54 -9.94 -7.65 5.71
N SER A 55 -9.11 -8.14 4.80
CA SER A 55 -9.54 -9.08 3.76
C SER A 55 -8.36 -9.92 3.26
N TYR A 56 -8.63 -11.14 2.81
CA TYR A 56 -7.65 -11.89 2.04
C TYR A 56 -7.37 -11.20 0.69
N PRO A 57 -6.13 -11.24 0.16
CA PRO A 57 -5.81 -10.60 -1.11
C PRO A 57 -6.79 -11.00 -2.22
N LYS A 58 -7.19 -10.00 -3.01
CA LYS A 58 -8.13 -10.16 -4.15
C LYS A 58 -9.58 -10.46 -3.76
N ALA A 59 -9.96 -10.43 -2.48
CA ALA A 59 -11.35 -10.61 -2.03
C ALA A 59 -12.23 -9.34 -2.12
N GLY A 60 -11.83 -8.31 -2.89
CA GLY A 60 -12.62 -7.08 -3.05
C GLY A 60 -12.27 -5.94 -2.10
N THR A 61 -11.04 -5.89 -1.59
CA THR A 61 -10.55 -4.83 -0.68
C THR A 61 -10.75 -3.43 -1.27
N THR A 62 -10.40 -3.25 -2.55
CA THR A 62 -10.55 -1.98 -3.27
C THR A 62 -12.00 -1.51 -3.37
N TRP A 63 -12.95 -2.43 -3.62
CA TRP A 63 -14.37 -2.09 -3.69
C TRP A 63 -14.91 -1.67 -2.32
N THR A 64 -14.53 -2.43 -1.28
CA THR A 64 -14.93 -2.12 0.10
C THR A 64 -14.37 -0.77 0.54
N GLN A 65 -13.11 -0.50 0.21
CA GLN A 65 -12.43 0.77 0.47
C GLN A 65 -13.19 1.98 -0.10
N GLU A 66 -13.62 1.91 -1.37
CA GLU A 66 -14.39 2.98 -2.01
C GLU A 66 -15.78 3.17 -1.40
N ILE A 67 -16.49 2.08 -1.11
CA ILE A 67 -17.82 2.14 -0.49
C ILE A 67 -17.73 2.81 0.89
N VAL A 68 -16.74 2.41 1.70
CA VAL A 68 -16.53 2.99 3.03
C VAL A 68 -16.15 4.47 2.95
N ASP A 69 -15.29 4.86 2.01
CA ASP A 69 -14.88 6.26 1.85
C ASP A 69 -16.06 7.15 1.40
N LEU A 70 -16.96 6.64 0.57
CA LEU A 70 -18.19 7.36 0.23
C LEU A 70 -19.11 7.52 1.45
N ILE A 71 -19.30 6.48 2.25
CA ILE A 71 -20.12 6.54 3.46
C ILE A 71 -19.56 7.56 4.46
N GLN A 72 -18.24 7.56 4.69
CA GLN A 72 -17.59 8.52 5.60
C GLN A 72 -17.67 9.97 5.12
N ASN A 73 -17.86 10.18 3.83
CA ASN A 73 -17.97 11.52 3.22
C ASN A 73 -19.43 11.88 2.86
N ASP A 74 -20.42 11.26 3.50
CA ASP A 74 -21.85 11.52 3.27
C ASP A 74 -22.30 11.35 1.80
N GLY A 75 -21.64 10.46 1.06
CA GLY A 75 -21.88 10.21 -0.36
C GLY A 75 -21.26 11.24 -1.31
N ASP A 76 -20.39 12.14 -0.82
CA ASP A 76 -19.70 13.12 -1.65
C ASP A 76 -18.59 12.48 -2.51
N ILE A 77 -18.87 12.37 -3.80
CA ILE A 77 -17.99 11.75 -4.80
C ILE A 77 -16.71 12.57 -5.00
N GLU A 78 -16.77 13.90 -4.91
CA GLU A 78 -15.62 14.76 -5.15
C GLU A 78 -14.60 14.63 -4.02
N LYS A 79 -15.07 14.49 -2.78
CA LYS A 79 -14.20 14.13 -1.64
C LYS A 79 -13.56 12.76 -1.82
N SER A 80 -14.24 11.79 -2.42
CA SER A 80 -13.67 10.46 -2.66
C SER A 80 -12.59 10.47 -3.76
N ARG A 81 -12.67 11.42 -4.69
CA ARG A 81 -11.67 11.63 -5.76
C ARG A 81 -10.43 12.41 -5.34
N ARG A 82 -10.34 12.85 -4.08
CA ARG A 82 -9.24 13.69 -3.56
C ARG A 82 -7.85 13.10 -3.79
N ALA A 83 -7.71 11.78 -3.78
CA ALA A 83 -6.45 11.07 -3.96
C ALA A 83 -6.66 9.60 -4.34
N PRO A 84 -5.63 8.90 -4.84
CA PRO A 84 -5.64 7.44 -4.96
C PRO A 84 -5.94 6.73 -3.64
N ILE A 85 -6.57 5.55 -3.70
CA ILE A 85 -6.99 4.76 -2.53
C ILE A 85 -5.84 4.57 -1.53
N GLN A 86 -4.64 4.27 -2.01
CA GLN A 86 -3.47 4.02 -1.16
C GLN A 86 -3.05 5.24 -0.32
N LEU A 87 -3.43 6.44 -0.73
CA LEU A 87 -3.19 7.67 0.02
C LEU A 87 -4.37 8.06 0.91
N ARG A 88 -5.60 7.68 0.52
CA ARG A 88 -6.80 7.91 1.33
C ARG A 88 -6.90 6.96 2.51
N GLN A 89 -6.60 5.70 2.28
CA GLN A 89 -6.70 4.60 3.25
C GLN A 89 -5.37 3.86 3.26
N PRO A 90 -4.48 4.14 4.23
CA PRO A 90 -3.17 3.52 4.30
C PRO A 90 -3.30 2.01 4.56
N PHE A 91 -2.49 1.22 3.86
CA PHE A 91 -2.38 -0.22 4.08
C PHE A 91 -1.42 -0.48 5.24
N LEU A 92 -1.90 -1.16 6.29
CA LEU A 92 -1.10 -1.49 7.46
C LEU A 92 0.16 -2.30 7.11
N ASP A 93 0.01 -3.27 6.20
CA ASP A 93 1.10 -4.14 5.75
C ASP A 93 2.03 -3.47 4.72
N TRP A 94 1.66 -2.29 4.19
CA TRP A 94 2.45 -1.59 3.18
C TRP A 94 3.23 -0.43 3.80
N ILE A 95 4.13 -0.76 4.73
CA ILE A 95 5.07 0.22 5.27
C ILE A 95 6.01 0.62 4.13
N LYS A 96 5.73 1.77 3.49
CA LYS A 96 6.66 2.40 2.57
C LYS A 96 7.92 2.69 3.36
N MET A 97 8.95 1.88 3.11
CA MET A 97 10.32 2.20 3.44
C MET A 97 10.63 3.48 2.66
N THR A 98 10.46 4.63 3.30
CA THR A 98 10.83 5.93 2.74
C THR A 98 12.27 5.81 2.29
N TYR A 99 12.51 5.96 0.98
CA TYR A 99 13.86 6.10 0.46
C TYR A 99 14.51 7.29 1.16
N TRP A 100 15.42 7.00 2.08
CA TRP A 100 16.31 7.97 2.68
C TRP A 100 17.31 8.41 1.61
N GLY A 101 17.05 9.55 0.97
CA GLY A 101 18.02 10.12 0.02
C GLY A 101 17.46 11.07 -1.03
N LYS A 102 16.88 12.20 -0.62
CA LYS A 102 17.19 13.57 -1.11
C LYS A 102 16.19 14.56 -0.50
N SER A 103 16.74 15.64 0.05
CA SER A 103 16.05 16.78 0.64
C SER A 103 14.86 17.26 -0.18
N SER A 104 13.65 17.22 0.38
CA SER A 104 12.64 18.27 0.24
C SER A 104 11.44 17.99 1.16
N ILE A 105 11.43 18.70 2.30
CA ILE A 105 10.27 19.27 2.99
C ILE A 105 8.86 18.83 2.52
N TYR A 106 8.39 17.69 3.00
CA TYR A 106 7.04 17.58 3.55
C TYR A 106 7.13 16.74 4.81
N LYS A 107 7.11 17.44 5.94
CA LYS A 107 6.96 16.89 7.28
C LYS A 107 5.58 16.23 7.32
N LEU A 108 5.48 14.99 6.85
CA LEU A 108 4.31 14.15 7.07
C LEU A 108 4.36 13.71 8.53
N THR A 109 3.92 14.63 9.38
CA THR A 109 3.49 14.33 10.74
C THR A 109 2.30 13.38 10.62
N VAL A 110 2.57 12.09 10.47
CA VAL A 110 1.67 11.06 10.97
C VAL A 110 2.05 10.90 12.43
N LEU A 111 1.63 11.88 13.24
CA LEU A 111 1.45 11.65 14.66
C LEU A 111 0.13 10.88 14.77
N ILE A 112 0.24 9.69 15.34
CA ILE A 112 -0.83 9.09 16.14
C ILE A 112 -1.33 10.16 17.12
#